data_AF-A0A382KDS1-F1
#
_entry.id   AF-A0A382KDS1-F1
#
_cell.length_a   1.000
_cell.length_b   1.000
_cell.length_c   1.000
_cell.angle_alpha   90.00
_cell.angle_beta   90.00
_cell.angle_gamma   90.00
#
_symmetry.space_group_name_H-M   'P 1'
#
loop_
_entity.id
_entity.type
_entity.pdbx_description
1 polymer ?
#
loop_
_entity_poly.entity_id
_entity_poly.type
_entity_poly.pdbx_seq_one_letter_code
_entity_poly.pdbx_strand_id
1 'polypeptide(L)'
;MIMTTLIGHACLLIQSRETTILTDPVWFDYLWEEINVLCPSIILEKDKVPPLDVLNLSHRHQDHFDVRTLAYLVQNKRIITPNTIILAPMDNLLLDILNELEFKNIQVVADFEKIQVKDVTTIPTPSRNQVSTAEDSFPE
;
A
#
# COMPACT_ATOMS: atom_id res chain seq x y z
N MET A 1 14.73 -10.71 -14.08
CA MET A 1 13.36 -10.71 -14.63
C MET A 1 12.48 -10.10 -13.55
N ILE A 2 11.58 -9.20 -13.91
CA ILE A 2 10.55 -8.68 -12.99
C ILE A 2 9.27 -9.44 -13.27
N MET A 3 8.60 -9.90 -12.22
CA MET A 3 7.29 -10.53 -12.29
C MET A 3 6.30 -9.65 -11.55
N THR A 4 5.12 -9.45 -12.15
CA THR A 4 4.04 -8.71 -11.51
C THR A 4 2.79 -9.57 -11.51
N THR A 5 2.17 -9.73 -10.34
CA THR A 5 0.85 -10.32 -10.18
C THR A 5 -0.15 -9.19 -9.91
N LEU A 6 -1.09 -8.99 -10.82
CA LEU A 6 -2.24 -8.12 -10.60
C LEU A 6 -3.23 -8.84 -9.69
N ILE A 7 -3.35 -8.37 -8.45
CA ILE A 7 -4.33 -8.91 -7.48
C ILE A 7 -5.69 -8.28 -7.77
N GLY A 8 -5.76 -6.97 -7.99
CA GLY A 8 -6.99 -6.26 -8.37
C GLY A 8 -6.88 -4.76 -8.13
N HIS A 9 -7.60 -3.95 -8.92
CA HIS A 9 -7.54 -2.49 -8.89
C HIS A 9 -6.10 -1.96 -8.94
N ALA A 10 -5.61 -1.34 -7.86
CA ALA A 10 -4.25 -0.83 -7.70
C ALA A 10 -3.33 -1.79 -6.91
N CYS A 11 -3.83 -2.96 -6.51
CA CYS A 11 -3.07 -3.94 -5.76
C CYS A 11 -2.22 -4.82 -6.68
N LEU A 12 -0.90 -4.60 -6.63
CA LEU A 12 0.10 -5.35 -7.36
C LEU A 12 1.07 -6.01 -6.39
N LEU A 13 1.37 -7.30 -6.62
CA LEU A 13 2.55 -7.95 -6.05
C LEU A 13 3.66 -7.94 -7.09
N ILE A 14 4.70 -7.15 -6.86
CA ILE A 14 5.84 -6.99 -7.76
C ILE A 14 7.04 -7.70 -7.17
N GLN A 15 7.67 -8.56 -7.96
CA GLN A 15 8.81 -9.37 -7.54
C GLN A 15 9.98 -9.20 -8.50
N SER A 16 11.12 -8.83 -7.96
CA SER A 16 12.41 -8.83 -8.66
C SER A 16 13.21 -10.08 -8.29
N ARG A 17 14.54 -10.04 -8.44
CA ARG A 17 15.40 -11.16 -8.01
C ARG A 17 15.46 -11.25 -6.49
N GLU A 18 15.46 -10.11 -5.81
CA GLU A 18 15.71 -10.03 -4.36
C GLU A 18 14.61 -9.31 -3.57
N THR A 19 13.70 -8.62 -4.25
CA THR A 19 12.70 -7.74 -3.64
C THR A 19 11.28 -8.18 -3.93
N THR A 20 10.44 -8.19 -2.89
CA THR A 20 8.98 -8.34 -3.01
C THR A 20 8.28 -7.07 -2.52
N ILE A 21 7.48 -6.45 -3.38
CA ILE A 21 6.74 -5.21 -3.14
C ILE A 21 5.24 -5.48 -3.27
N LEU A 22 4.44 -5.05 -2.30
CA LEU A 22 2.99 -5.01 -2.40
C LEU A 22 2.53 -3.56 -2.48
N THR A 23 1.68 -3.22 -3.45
CA THR A 23 1.09 -1.87 -3.57
C THR A 23 -0.37 -1.87 -3.14
N ASP A 24 -0.82 -0.80 -2.49
CA ASP A 24 -2.21 -0.44 -2.23
C ASP A 24 -3.15 -1.63 -1.98
N PRO A 25 -2.92 -2.44 -0.92
CA PRO A 25 -3.60 -3.71 -0.78
C PRO A 25 -5.03 -3.53 -0.28
N VAL A 26 -5.95 -4.12 -1.04
CA VAL A 26 -7.38 -4.13 -0.74
C VAL A 26 -7.91 -5.54 -0.94
N TRP A 27 -8.17 -6.27 0.15
CA TRP A 27 -8.42 -7.72 0.12
C TRP A 27 -9.76 -8.15 0.72
N PHE A 28 -10.50 -7.24 1.35
CA PHE A 28 -11.76 -7.54 2.01
C PHE A 28 -12.91 -6.82 1.32
N ASP A 29 -13.88 -7.61 0.85
CA ASP A 29 -15.18 -7.08 0.51
C ASP A 29 -15.98 -6.81 1.81
N TYR A 30 -16.87 -5.82 1.83
CA TYR A 30 -17.04 -4.79 0.79
C TYR A 30 -16.14 -3.58 1.03
N LEU A 31 -15.91 -2.79 0.00
CA LEU A 31 -15.36 -1.44 0.11
C LEU A 31 -16.52 -0.44 0.21
N TRP A 32 -16.35 0.61 1.03
CA TRP A 32 -17.33 1.69 1.20
C TRP A 32 -18.74 1.20 1.55
N GLU A 33 -18.93 0.62 2.73
CA GLU A 33 -20.27 0.28 3.26
C GLU A 33 -21.14 -0.52 2.26
N GLU A 34 -20.56 -1.54 1.61
CA GLU A 34 -21.27 -2.43 0.66
C GLU A 34 -21.51 -1.87 -0.74
N ILE A 35 -21.00 -0.68 -1.05
CA ILE A 35 -21.21 -0.03 -2.36
C ILE A 35 -20.25 -0.57 -3.43
N ASN A 36 -19.02 -0.95 -3.04
CA ASN A 36 -17.98 -1.37 -3.97
C ASN A 36 -17.46 -2.79 -3.67
N VAL A 37 -17.25 -3.56 -4.73
CA VAL A 37 -16.57 -4.86 -4.71
C VAL A 37 -15.43 -4.84 -5.70
N LEU A 38 -14.41 -5.67 -5.47
CA LEU A 38 -13.44 -5.95 -6.53
C LEU A 38 -14.17 -6.60 -7.71
N CYS A 39 -14.10 -5.96 -8.88
CA CYS A 39 -14.68 -6.45 -10.12
C CYS A 39 -13.58 -6.53 -11.20
N PRO A 40 -13.26 -7.72 -11.73
CA PRO A 40 -13.85 -9.02 -11.40
C PRO A 40 -13.56 -9.46 -9.95
N SER A 41 -14.43 -10.30 -9.39
CA SER A 41 -14.19 -10.86 -8.06
C SER A 41 -12.95 -11.75 -8.08
N ILE A 42 -12.23 -11.77 -6.96
CA ILE A 42 -11.00 -12.54 -6.81
C ILE A 42 -11.12 -13.53 -5.67
N ILE A 43 -10.49 -14.69 -5.82
CA ILE A 43 -10.24 -15.60 -4.71
C ILE A 43 -8.77 -15.43 -4.34
N LEU A 44 -8.51 -14.62 -3.30
CA LEU A 44 -7.17 -14.39 -2.81
C LEU A 44 -6.78 -15.42 -1.75
N GLU A 45 -5.82 -16.28 -2.08
CA GLU A 45 -5.16 -17.17 -1.13
C GLU A 45 -4.15 -16.39 -0.28
N LYS A 46 -4.63 -15.69 0.76
CA LYS A 46 -3.83 -14.80 1.63
C LYS A 46 -2.58 -15.47 2.21
N ASP A 47 -2.63 -16.78 2.47
CA ASP A 47 -1.51 -17.56 3.00
C ASP A 47 -0.38 -17.80 1.99
N LYS A 48 -0.65 -17.61 0.70
CA LYS A 48 0.38 -17.71 -0.36
C LYS A 48 1.16 -16.41 -0.59
N VAL A 49 0.71 -15.29 -0.02
CA VAL A 49 1.42 -14.01 -0.15
C VAL A 49 2.80 -14.16 0.50
N PRO A 50 3.91 -13.97 -0.23
CA PRO A 50 5.26 -14.12 0.32
C PRO A 50 5.60 -13.02 1.35
N PRO A 51 6.69 -13.16 2.12
CA PRO A 51 7.22 -12.06 2.93
C PRO A 51 7.47 -10.81 2.06
N LEU A 52 7.11 -9.65 2.59
CA LEU A 52 7.28 -8.38 1.89
C LEU A 52 8.57 -7.70 2.32
N ASP A 53 9.28 -7.15 1.34
CA ASP A 53 10.36 -6.19 1.60
C ASP A 53 9.80 -4.77 1.66
N VAL A 54 8.77 -4.49 0.85
CA VAL A 54 8.12 -3.19 0.79
C VAL A 54 6.60 -3.36 0.77
N LEU A 55 5.92 -2.62 1.65
CA LEU A 55 4.51 -2.27 1.49
C LEU A 55 4.44 -0.81 1.05
N ASN A 56 3.93 -0.55 -0.15
CA ASN A 56 3.81 0.79 -0.71
C ASN A 56 2.37 1.26 -0.70
N LEU A 57 2.11 2.35 0.01
CA LEU A 57 0.80 3.00 0.11
C LEU A 57 0.85 4.33 -0.62
N SER A 58 -0.01 4.51 -1.62
CA SER A 58 0.02 5.71 -2.47
C SER A 58 -0.73 6.90 -1.84
N HIS A 59 -1.92 6.67 -1.29
CA HIS A 59 -2.77 7.69 -0.66
C HIS A 59 -3.89 7.03 0.16
N ARG A 60 -4.65 7.83 0.93
CA ARG A 60 -5.63 7.35 1.91
C ARG A 60 -7.05 7.10 1.39
N HIS A 61 -7.29 7.08 0.08
CA HIS A 61 -8.62 6.74 -0.43
C HIS A 61 -8.93 5.26 -0.15
N GLN A 62 -10.20 4.95 0.12
CA GLN A 62 -10.60 3.64 0.62
C GLN A 62 -10.29 2.49 -0.34
N ASP A 63 -10.28 2.76 -1.65
CA ASP A 63 -9.92 1.82 -2.70
C ASP A 63 -8.39 1.62 -2.85
N HIS A 64 -7.57 2.36 -2.10
CA HIS A 64 -6.11 2.20 -2.03
C HIS A 64 -5.59 1.92 -0.60
N PHE A 65 -6.39 2.22 0.42
CA PHE A 65 -6.03 2.17 1.84
C PHE A 65 -7.11 1.45 2.65
N ASP A 66 -7.18 0.13 2.53
CA ASP A 66 -8.12 -0.69 3.31
C ASP A 66 -7.52 -1.06 4.68
N VAL A 67 -7.99 -0.36 5.72
CA VAL A 67 -7.56 -0.55 7.11
C VAL A 67 -7.71 -2.01 7.58
N ARG A 68 -8.71 -2.76 7.10
CA ARG A 68 -8.88 -4.19 7.46
C ARG A 68 -7.76 -5.04 6.86
N THR A 69 -7.39 -4.76 5.62
CA THR A 69 -6.25 -5.40 4.96
C THR A 69 -4.95 -5.08 5.68
N LEU A 70 -4.72 -3.82 6.04
CA LEU A 70 -3.53 -3.40 6.79
C LEU A 70 -3.46 -4.05 8.19
N ALA A 71 -4.58 -4.12 8.90
CA ALA A 71 -4.67 -4.79 10.20
C ALA A 71 -4.36 -6.30 10.10
N TYR A 72 -4.85 -6.97 9.06
CA TYR A 72 -4.49 -8.37 8.79
C TYR A 72 -2.99 -8.52 8.50
N LEU A 73 -2.43 -7.65 7.67
CA LEU A 73 -1.04 -7.69 7.24
C LEU A 73 -0.08 -7.53 8.43
N VAL A 74 -0.27 -6.50 9.27
CA VAL A 74 0.64 -6.21 10.39
C VAL A 74 0.64 -7.31 11.46
N GLN A 75 -0.47 -8.01 11.63
CA GLN A 75 -0.59 -9.17 12.52
C GLN A 75 0.09 -10.41 11.94
N ASN A 76 0.16 -10.54 10.62
CA ASN A 76 0.78 -11.67 9.94
C ASN A 76 2.31 -11.51 9.83
N LYS A 77 3.03 -12.00 10.84
CA LYS A 77 4.51 -11.88 10.94
C LYS A 77 5.30 -12.63 9.85
N ARG A 78 4.64 -13.46 9.06
CA ARG A 78 5.23 -14.10 7.87
C ARG A 78 5.25 -13.13 6.70
N ILE A 79 4.23 -12.29 6.57
CA ILE A 79 4.09 -11.31 5.48
C ILE A 79 4.82 -10.01 5.84
N ILE A 80 4.47 -9.41 6.98
CA ILE A 80 5.13 -8.21 7.51
C ILE A 80 6.20 -8.65 8.51
N THR A 81 7.45 -8.51 8.10
CA THR A 81 8.62 -8.87 8.90
C THR A 81 9.19 -7.63 9.61
N PRO A 82 10.10 -7.80 10.59
CA PRO A 82 10.80 -6.66 11.20
C PRO A 82 11.64 -5.82 10.23
N ASN A 83 11.90 -6.31 9.02
CA ASN A 83 12.68 -5.61 7.98
C ASN A 83 11.80 -5.05 6.87
N THR A 84 10.49 -5.30 6.89
CA THR A 84 9.58 -4.76 5.89
C THR A 84 9.53 -3.24 6.02
N ILE A 85 9.70 -2.53 4.91
CA ILE A 85 9.63 -1.07 4.84
C ILE A 85 8.21 -0.68 4.43
N ILE A 86 7.59 0.24 5.17
CA ILE A 86 6.27 0.78 4.84
C ILE A 86 6.47 2.15 4.21
N LEU A 87 6.32 2.25 2.89
CA LEU A 87 6.39 3.53 2.17
C LEU A 87 5.01 4.17 2.21
N ALA A 88 4.94 5.41 2.68
CA ALA A 88 3.71 6.17 2.80
C ALA A 88 3.93 7.67 2.45
N PRO A 89 2.92 8.37 1.94
CA PRO A 89 3.00 9.81 1.76
C PRO A 89 2.94 10.55 3.11
N MET A 90 3.28 11.84 3.09
CA MET A 90 3.04 12.73 4.23
C MET A 90 1.54 13.06 4.32
N ASP A 91 0.77 12.20 4.98
CA ASP A 91 -0.64 12.42 5.34
C ASP A 91 -0.84 12.04 6.81
N ASN A 92 -1.18 13.02 7.66
CA ASN A 92 -1.26 12.81 9.11
C ASN A 92 -2.26 11.71 9.49
N LEU A 93 -3.43 11.68 8.86
CA LEU A 93 -4.47 10.70 9.19
C LEU A 93 -4.03 9.29 8.78
N LEU A 94 -3.43 9.16 7.60
CA LEU A 94 -2.85 7.89 7.15
C LEU A 94 -1.79 7.40 8.13
N LEU A 95 -0.85 8.27 8.52
CA LEU A 95 0.25 7.94 9.42
C LEU A 95 -0.25 7.59 10.83
N ASP A 96 -1.26 8.30 11.35
CA ASP A 96 -1.89 7.99 12.64
C ASP A 96 -2.50 6.59 12.63
N ILE A 97 -3.20 6.21 11.55
CA ILE A 97 -3.76 4.86 11.41
C ILE A 97 -2.65 3.80 11.37
N LEU A 98 -1.55 4.03 10.63
CA LEU A 98 -0.44 3.09 10.59
C LEU A 98 0.24 2.93 11.97
N ASN A 99 0.33 4.01 12.74
CA ASN A 99 0.85 3.99 14.10
C ASN A 99 -0.09 3.25 15.05
N GLU A 100 -1.40 3.47 14.95
CA GLU A 100 -2.43 2.77 15.74
C GLU A 100 -2.45 1.26 15.44
N LEU A 101 -2.23 0.88 14.19
CA LEU A 101 -2.04 -0.53 13.78
C LEU A 101 -0.65 -1.09 14.17
N GLU A 102 0.21 -0.29 14.79
CA GLU A 102 1.53 -0.65 15.28
C GLU A 102 2.57 -1.07 14.22
N PHE A 103 2.46 -0.55 12.98
CA PHE A 103 3.53 -0.75 12.00
C PHE A 103 4.87 -0.20 12.50
N LYS A 104 5.95 -0.95 12.29
CA LYS A 104 7.34 -0.58 12.60
C LYS A 104 8.04 -0.38 11.25
N ASN A 105 8.91 0.62 11.08
CA ASN A 105 9.57 0.98 9.81
C ASN A 105 8.68 1.70 8.78
N ILE A 106 7.91 2.68 9.23
CA ILE A 106 7.23 3.63 8.32
C ILE A 106 8.27 4.64 7.82
N GLN A 107 8.40 4.75 6.50
CA GLN A 107 9.20 5.75 5.82
C GLN A 107 8.28 6.67 5.03
N VAL A 108 8.20 7.92 5.47
CA VAL A 108 7.51 8.97 4.71
C VAL A 108 8.33 9.31 3.48
N VAL A 109 7.70 9.28 2.32
CA VAL A 109 8.36 9.49 1.03
C VAL A 109 8.18 10.92 0.52
N ALA A 110 9.22 11.45 -0.11
CA ALA A 110 9.19 12.76 -0.76
C ALA A 110 9.32 12.63 -2.29
N ASP A 111 8.79 13.63 -3.00
CA ASP A 111 8.81 13.65 -4.46
C ASP A 111 10.23 13.58 -5.00
N PHE A 112 10.42 12.68 -5.98
CA PHE A 112 11.67 12.44 -6.69
C PHE A 112 12.85 11.96 -5.82
N GLU A 113 12.63 11.68 -4.54
CA GLU A 113 13.62 11.08 -3.66
C GLU A 113 13.79 9.60 -3.99
N LYS A 114 15.02 9.17 -4.27
CA LYS A 114 15.30 7.77 -4.62
C LYS A 114 15.37 6.91 -3.37
N ILE A 115 14.60 5.84 -3.36
CA ILE A 115 14.58 4.86 -2.28
C ILE A 115 15.11 3.54 -2.85
N GLN A 116 16.29 3.12 -2.41
CA GLN A 116 16.88 1.86 -2.82
C GLN A 116 16.49 0.76 -1.83
N VAL A 117 15.83 -0.28 -2.32
CA VAL A 117 15.53 -1.50 -1.56
C VAL A 117 16.09 -2.69 -2.31
N LYS A 118 17.18 -3.27 -1.78
CA LYS A 118 17.93 -4.39 -2.40
C LYS A 118 18.24 -4.12 -3.87
N ASP A 119 17.62 -4.85 -4.81
CA ASP A 119 17.83 -4.75 -6.26
C ASP A 119 16.82 -3.83 -6.97
N VAL A 120 15.94 -3.15 -6.24
CA VAL A 120 14.92 -2.23 -6.79
C VAL A 120 15.13 -0.80 -6.29
N THR A 121 14.99 0.17 -7.19
CA THR A 121 14.88 1.59 -6.86
C THR A 121 13.45 2.05 -7.06
N THR A 122 12.84 2.64 -6.03
CA THR A 122 11.55 3.32 -6.12
C THR A 122 11.77 4.83 -6.10
N ILE A 123 11.06 5.55 -6.97
CA ILE A 123 11.09 7.02 -7.05
C ILE A 123 9.64 7.51 -6.99
N PRO A 124 9.17 8.01 -5.84
CA PRO A 124 7.86 8.62 -5.72
C PRO A 124 7.77 9.83 -6.66
N THR A 125 6.60 10.06 -7.23
CA THR A 125 6.32 11.20 -8.11
C THR A 125 5.14 11.98 -7.56
N PRO A 126 5.11 13.31 -7.76
CA PRO A 126 3.99 14.13 -7.32
C PRO A 126 2.69 13.66 -7.99
N SER A 127 1.62 13.63 -7.22
CA SER A 127 0.25 13.49 -7.71
C SER A 127 -0.49 14.82 -7.58
N ARG A 128 -1.30 15.18 -8.57
CA ARG A 128 -2.20 16.35 -8.48
C ARG A 128 -3.51 16.02 -7.77
N ASN A 129 -3.73 14.75 -7.41
CA ASN A 129 -4.88 14.32 -6.62
C ASN A 129 -4.67 14.80 -5.18
N GLN A 130 -5.03 16.06 -4.92
CA GLN A 130 -4.94 16.65 -3.59
C GLN A 130 -5.94 15.96 -2.69
N VAL A 131 -5.46 15.50 -1.54
CA VAL A 131 -6.28 14.98 -0.46
C VAL A 131 -7.37 16.02 -0.17
N SER A 132 -8.64 15.61 -0.27
CA SER A 132 -9.90 16.40 -0.21
C SER A 132 -10.10 17.30 1.05
N THR A 133 -9.05 17.58 1.82
CA THR A 133 -9.06 18.40 3.04
C THR A 133 -8.16 19.63 2.96
N ALA A 134 -7.48 19.89 1.84
CA ALA A 134 -6.84 21.18 1.59
C ALA A 134 -7.88 22.16 1.04
N GLU A 135 -7.93 23.40 1.55
CA GLU A 135 -8.79 24.46 1.02
C GLU A 135 -8.48 24.68 -0.47
N ASP A 136 -9.38 24.20 -1.34
CA ASP A 136 -9.20 24.27 -2.78
C ASP A 136 -9.73 25.60 -3.32
N SER A 137 -8.88 26.31 -4.06
CA SER A 137 -9.29 27.51 -4.81
C SER A 137 -9.87 27.17 -6.19
N PHE A 138 -9.73 25.92 -6.64
CA PHE A 138 -10.17 25.42 -7.94
C PHE A 138 -10.56 23.93 -7.86
N PRO A 139 -11.78 23.62 -7.36
CA PRO A 139 -12.29 22.26 -7.40
C PRO A 139 -12.52 21.81 -8.85
N GLU A 140 -12.23 20.55 -9.15
CA GLU A 140 -12.80 19.86 -10.32
C GLU A 140 -14.34 19.77 -10.22
#